data_AF-A0A841PKG3-F1
#
_entry.id   AF-A0A841PKG3-F1
#
_cell.length_a   1.000
_cell.length_b   1.000
_cell.length_c   1.000
_cell.angle_alpha   90.00
_cell.angle_beta   90.00
_cell.angle_gamma   90.00
#
_symmetry.space_group_name_H-M   'P 1'
#
loop_
_entity.id
_entity.type
_entity.pdbx_description
1 polymer ?
#
loop_
_entity_poly.entity_id
_entity_poly.type
_entity_poly.pdbx_seq_one_letter_code
_entity_poly.pdbx_strand_id
1 'polypeptide(L)' 'MMAAFAPPIANPGILESPTYAVTLKAAHASLADLAAQTGDPDRAVLRDALSVLDRAQFDRFLFDDACRALMRG' A
#
# COMPACT_ATOMS: atom_id res chain seq x y z
N MET A 1 -21.49 -22.95 8.02
CA MET A 1 -21.33 -21.70 7.25
C MET A 1 -20.11 -20.99 7.80
N MET A 2 -18.95 -21.12 7.13
CA MET A 2 -17.74 -20.39 7.55
C MET A 2 -17.93 -18.93 7.15
N ALA A 3 -18.20 -18.07 8.13
CA ALA A 3 -18.04 -16.64 7.94
C ALA A 3 -16.55 -16.41 7.67
N ALA A 4 -16.23 -16.04 6.44
CA ALA A 4 -14.91 -15.54 6.11
C ALA A 4 -14.63 -14.38 7.08
N PHE A 5 -13.73 -14.61 8.04
CA PHE A 5 -13.15 -13.55 8.85
C PHE A 5 -12.31 -12.69 7.89
N ALA A 6 -12.97 -11.78 7.18
CA ALA A 6 -12.27 -10.65 6.60
C ALA A 6 -11.62 -9.94 7.80
N PRO A 7 -10.28 -9.81 7.82
CA PRO A 7 -9.63 -9.03 8.87
C PRO A 7 -10.33 -7.66 8.92
N PRO A 8 -10.53 -7.07 10.12
CA PRO A 8 -11.25 -5.81 10.24
C PRO A 8 -10.65 -4.85 9.23
N ILE A 9 -11.45 -4.49 8.22
CA ILE A 9 -11.04 -3.62 7.14
C ILE A 9 -10.52 -2.37 7.84
N ALA A 10 -9.21 -2.10 7.72
CA ALA A 10 -8.60 -0.91 8.25
C ALA A 10 -9.52 0.26 7.91
N ASN A 11 -9.91 1.06 8.92
CA ASN A 11 -10.89 2.12 8.79
C ASN A 11 -10.75 2.79 7.41
N PRO A 12 -11.77 2.79 6.53
CA PRO A 12 -11.62 3.26 5.16
C PRO A 12 -11.15 4.73 5.07
N GLY A 13 -11.40 5.53 6.12
CA GLY A 13 -10.85 6.88 6.24
C GLY A 13 -9.31 6.94 6.31
N ILE A 14 -8.64 5.83 6.61
CA ILE A 14 -7.17 5.72 6.53
C ILE A 14 -6.73 5.83 5.08
N LEU A 15 -7.44 5.21 4.14
CA LEU A 15 -7.10 5.33 2.71
C LEU A 15 -7.24 6.79 2.30
N GLU A 16 -8.34 7.45 2.67
CA GLU A 16 -8.60 8.87 2.39
C GLU A 16 -7.58 9.84 2.97
N SER A 17 -6.81 9.42 3.97
CA SER A 17 -5.88 10.29 4.67
C SER A 17 -4.71 10.71 3.77
N PRO A 18 -4.44 12.02 3.64
CA PRO A 18 -3.22 12.48 2.95
C PRO A 18 -1.96 11.97 3.64
N THR A 19 -2.01 11.76 4.96
CA THR A 19 -0.93 11.18 5.74
C THR A 19 -0.62 9.76 5.28
N TYR A 20 -1.64 8.94 5.00
CA TYR A 20 -1.43 7.56 4.53
C TYR A 20 -0.66 7.53 3.20
N ALA A 21 -1.08 8.35 2.23
CA ALA A 21 -0.41 8.44 0.93
C ALA A 21 1.06 8.92 1.06
N VAL A 22 1.31 9.93 1.90
CA VAL A 22 2.66 10.45 2.16
C VAL A 22 3.53 9.39 2.85
N THR A 23 3.01 8.74 3.88
CA THR A 23 3.71 7.67 4.62
C THR A 23 4.03 6.49 3.72
N LEU A 24 3.11 6.09 2.85
CA LEU A 24 3.32 4.98 1.93
C LEU A 24 4.43 5.27 0.91
N LYS A 25 4.45 6.48 0.35
CA LYS A 25 5.52 6.93 -0.56
C LYS A 25 6.88 7.01 0.14
N ALA A 26 6.92 7.54 1.37
CA ALA A 26 8.14 7.60 2.16
C ALA A 26 8.68 6.20 2.49
N ALA A 27 7.80 5.28 2.93
CA ALA A 27 8.16 3.90 3.21
C ALA A 27 8.72 3.19 1.97
N HIS A 28 8.08 3.39 0.80
CA HIS A 28 8.57 2.83 -0.46
C HIS A 28 9.97 3.37 -0.80
N ALA A 29 10.18 4.68 -0.70
CA ALA A 29 11.48 5.29 -0.99
C ALA A 29 12.58 4.77 -0.07
N SER A 30 12.33 4.71 1.25
CA SER A 30 13.29 4.19 2.23
C SER A 30 13.61 2.71 2.01
N LEU A 31 12.60 1.90 1.68
CA LEU A 31 12.79 0.46 1.48
C LEU A 31 13.50 0.17 0.15
N ALA A 32 13.24 0.95 -0.90
CA ALA A 32 13.94 0.86 -2.17
C ALA A 32 15.41 1.26 -2.05
N ASP A 33 15.70 2.32 -1.27
CA ASP A 33 17.07 2.73 -0.97
C ASP A 33 17.82 1.65 -0.17
N LEU A 34 17.16 1.08 0.84
CA LEU A 34 17.71 -0.04 1.60
C LEU A 34 17.97 -1.26 0.69
N ALA A 35 17.03 -1.61 -0.20
CA ALA A 35 17.19 -2.72 -1.13
C ALA A 35 18.35 -2.53 -2.13
N ALA A 36 18.64 -1.28 -2.50
CA ALA A 36 19.77 -0.94 -3.36
C ALA A 36 21.12 -1.10 -2.64
N GLN A 37 21.15 -0.88 -1.32
CA GLN A 37 22.36 -0.91 -0.50
C GLN A 37 22.63 -2.29 0.13
N THR A 38 21.65 -3.20 0.16
CA THR A 38 21.75 -4.47 0.88
C THR A 38 22.21 -5.64 -0.01
N GLY A 39 23.03 -6.54 0.54
CA GLY A 39 23.50 -7.75 -0.13
C GLY A 39 22.40 -8.81 -0.36
N ASP A 40 22.74 -9.84 -1.13
CA ASP A 40 21.79 -10.85 -1.66
C ASP A 40 20.84 -11.54 -0.64
N PRO A 41 21.23 -11.90 0.60
CA PRO A 41 20.33 -12.66 1.47
C PRO A 41 19.10 -11.87 1.93
N ASP A 42 19.22 -10.55 2.13
CA ASP A 42 18.10 -9.70 2.58
C ASP A 42 17.32 -9.08 1.41
N ARG A 43 17.88 -9.14 0.20
CA ARG A 43 17.27 -8.58 -1.02
C ARG A 43 15.92 -9.21 -1.32
N ALA A 44 15.75 -10.51 -1.05
CA ALA A 44 14.46 -11.20 -1.25
C ALA A 44 13.38 -10.65 -0.31
N VAL A 45 13.70 -10.47 0.98
CA VAL A 45 12.78 -9.93 1.99
C VAL A 45 12.41 -8.49 1.67
N LEU A 46 13.39 -7.68 1.26
CA LEU A 46 13.16 -6.28 0.88
C LEU A 46 12.31 -6.17 -0.40
N ARG A 47 12.50 -7.08 -1.36
CA ARG A 47 11.67 -7.14 -2.57
C ARG A 47 10.23 -7.54 -2.25
N ASP A 48 10.03 -8.51 -1.37
CA ASP A 48 8.68 -8.90 -0.93
C ASP A 48 8.00 -7.74 -0.19
N ALA A 49 8.72 -7.05 0.69
CA ALA A 49 8.20 -5.87 1.38
C ALA A 49 7.88 -4.71 0.40
N LEU A 50 8.69 -4.50 -0.64
CA LEU A 50 8.38 -3.54 -1.72
C LEU A 50 7.09 -3.93 -2.45
N SER A 51 6.90 -5.21 -2.76
CA SER A 51 5.70 -5.69 -3.47
C SER A 51 4.40 -5.44 -2.69
N VAL A 52 4.46 -5.51 -1.34
CA VAL A 52 3.32 -5.17 -0.48
C VAL A 52 3.01 -3.68 -0.55
N LEU A 53 4.04 -2.82 -0.55
CA LEU A 53 3.88 -1.38 -0.68
C LEU A 53 3.31 -0.99 -2.06
N ASP A 54 3.77 -1.64 -3.12
CA ASP A 54 3.25 -1.44 -4.48
C ASP A 54 1.75 -1.77 -4.57
N ARG A 55 1.35 -2.89 -3.96
CA ARG A 55 -0.05 -3.32 -3.96
C ARG A 55 -0.95 -2.35 -3.20
N ALA A 56 -0.50 -1.88 -2.04
CA ALA A 56 -1.22 -0.86 -1.28
C ALA A 56 -1.31 0.48 -2.03
N GLN A 57 -0.29 0.83 -2.81
CA GLN A 57 -0.29 1.99 -3.70
C GLN A 57 -1.35 1.85 -4.80
N PHE A 58 -1.44 0.66 -5.40
CA PHE A 58 -2.43 0.33 -6.42
C PHE A 58 -3.87 0.36 -5.86
N ASP A 59 -4.09 -0.19 -4.66
CA ASP A 59 -5.40 -0.17 -4.00
C ASP A 59 -5.87 1.28 -3.73
N ARG A 60 -4.95 2.17 -3.32
CA ARG A 60 -5.25 3.59 -3.15
C ARG A 60 -5.63 4.27 -4.47
N PHE A 61 -4.91 3.98 -5.55
CA PHE A 61 -5.22 4.49 -6.88
C PHE A 61 -6.62 4.07 -7.35
N LEU A 62 -6.97 2.79 -7.17
CA LEU A 62 -8.30 2.28 -7.49
C LEU A 62 -9.40 2.97 -6.68
N PHE A 63 -9.15 3.21 -5.39
CA PHE A 63 -10.08 3.94 -4.54
C PHE A 63 -10.30 5.38 -5.02
N ASP A 64 -9.22 6.10 -5.35
CA ASP A 64 -9.30 7.49 -5.82
C ASP A 64 -10.10 7.59 -7.13
N ASP A 65 -9.89 6.66 -8.06
CA ASP A 65 -10.65 6.58 -9.31
C ASP A 65 -12.13 6.24 -9.07
N ALA A 66 -12.44 5.34 -8.13
CA ALA A 66 -13.81 5.03 -7.75
C ALA A 66 -14.53 6.26 -7.15
N CYS A 67 -13.88 6.99 -6.25
CA CYS A 67 -14.42 8.24 -5.69
C CYS A 67 -14.66 9.29 -6.78
N ARG A 68 -13.71 9.43 -7.72
CA ARG A 68 -13.86 10.36 -8.85
C ARG A 68 -15.03 9.98 -9.77
N ALA A 69 -15.22 8.69 -10.04
CA ALA A 69 -16.34 8.21 -10.85
C ALA A 69 -17.68 8.52 -10.19
N LEU A 70 -17.79 8.33 -8.87
CA LEU A 70 -19.00 8.64 -8.10
C LEU A 70 -19.34 10.15 -8.10
N MET A 71 -18.33 11.03 -8.06
CA MET A 71 -18.55 12.49 -8.09
C MET A 71 -18.93 13.04 -9.47
N ARG A 72 -18.72 12.28 -10.55
CA ARG A 72 -19.09 12.68 -11.92
C ARG A 72 -20.49 12.21 -12.33
N GLY A 73 -21.16 11.42 -11.49
CA GLY A 73 -22.52 10.93 -11.69
C GLY A 73 -23.57 11.96 -11.33
#